data_AF-A0A2V5JEZ5-F1
#
_entry.id   AF-A0A2V5JEZ5-F1
#
_cell.length_a   1.000
_cell.length_b   1.000
_cell.length_c   1.000
_cell.angle_alpha   90.00
_cell.angle_beta   90.00
_cell.angle_gamma   90.00
#
_symmetry.space_group_name_H-M   'P 1'
#
loop_
_entity.id
_entity.type
_entity.pdbx_description
1 polymer ?
#
loop_
_entity_poly.entity_id
_entity_poly.type
_entity_poly.pdbx_seq_one_letter_code
_entity_poly.pdbx_strand_id
1 'polypeptide(L)'
;MRLADFGEPNLALLQSLKTLSVGIMGKRLLWRALDAAIPTRVRRTGLDQTRLESRAAEQFERVEERAFEIARKIFAADSRCS
;
A
#
# COMPACT_ATOMS: atom_id res chain seq x y z
N MET A 1 -1.32 9.86 31.68
CA MET A 1 -1.21 9.36 30.30
C MET A 1 -2.56 9.61 29.62
N ARG A 2 -2.63 10.53 28.64
CA ARG A 2 -3.89 11.04 28.08
C ARG A 2 -4.32 10.19 26.89
N LEU A 3 -5.57 9.75 26.86
CA LEU A 3 -6.15 8.83 25.86
C LEU A 3 -6.24 9.44 24.44
N ALA A 4 -6.10 10.77 24.30
CA ALA A 4 -6.03 11.45 23.00
C ALA A 4 -4.76 11.07 22.19
N ASP A 5 -3.66 10.75 22.88
CA ASP A 5 -2.38 10.40 22.25
C ASP A 5 -2.44 9.09 21.43
N PHE A 6 -3.49 8.27 21.53
CA PHE A 6 -3.61 7.04 20.74
C PHE A 6 -4.42 7.22 19.44
N GLY A 7 -5.30 8.23 19.38
CA GLY A 7 -6.12 8.53 18.19
C GLY A 7 -5.28 9.15 17.07
N GLU A 8 -4.46 10.14 17.41
CA GLU A 8 -3.58 10.84 16.46
C GLU A 8 -2.52 9.95 15.78
N PRO A 9 -1.73 9.11 16.46
CA PRO A 9 -0.70 8.31 15.81
C PRO A 9 -1.28 7.18 14.97
N ASN A 10 -2.40 6.57 15.38
CA ASN A 10 -3.07 5.56 14.56
C ASN A 10 -3.67 6.19 13.31
N LEU A 11 -4.24 7.39 13.40
CA LEU A 11 -4.75 8.13 12.25
C LEU A 11 -3.62 8.52 11.28
N ALA A 12 -2.50 9.05 11.80
CA ALA A 12 -1.33 9.39 11.00
C ALA A 12 -0.71 8.14 10.32
N LEU A 13 -0.64 7.01 11.04
CA LEU A 13 -0.20 5.74 10.48
C LEU A 13 -1.16 5.24 9.39
N LEU A 14 -2.47 5.32 9.61
CA LEU A 14 -3.47 4.95 8.59
C LEU A 14 -3.30 5.79 7.32
N GLN A 15 -3.17 7.12 7.46
CA GLN A 15 -2.93 8.01 6.33
C GLN A 15 -1.65 7.68 5.58
N SER A 16 -0.57 7.35 6.31
CA SER A 16 0.71 6.95 5.73
C SER A 16 0.59 5.64 4.95
N LEU A 17 -0.11 4.64 5.50
CA LEU A 17 -0.36 3.36 4.83
C LEU A 17 -1.20 3.56 3.57
N LYS A 18 -2.27 4.35 3.61
CA LYS A 18 -3.09 4.63 2.41
C LYS A 18 -2.31 5.39 1.33
N THR A 19 -1.45 6.33 1.73
CA THR A 19 -0.54 7.01 0.79
C THR A 19 0.42 6.02 0.13
N LEU A 20 0.99 5.10 0.92
CA LEU A 20 1.85 4.04 0.42
C LEU A 20 1.10 3.10 -0.54
N SER A 21 -0.13 2.72 -0.25
CA SER A 21 -0.97 1.89 -1.14
C SER A 21 -1.17 2.52 -2.51
N VAL A 22 -1.46 3.83 -2.56
CA VAL A 22 -1.58 4.57 -3.83
C VAL A 22 -0.25 4.53 -4.61
N GLY A 23 0.87 4.78 -3.92
CA GLY A 23 2.20 4.70 -4.54
C GLY A 23 2.55 3.31 -5.08
N ILE A 24 2.16 2.24 -4.37
CA ILE A 24 2.36 0.85 -4.82
C ILE A 24 1.50 0.56 -6.04
N MET A 25 0.23 0.98 -6.05
CA MET A 25 -0.65 0.82 -7.20
C MET A 25 -0.10 1.53 -8.44
N GLY A 26 0.43 2.75 -8.28
CA GLY A 26 1.10 3.47 -9.35
C GLY A 26 2.29 2.70 -9.94
N LYS A 27 3.13 2.10 -9.09
CA LYS A 27 4.25 1.25 -9.56
C LYS A 27 3.75 0.02 -10.32
N ARG A 28 2.70 -0.64 -9.82
CA ARG A 28 2.10 -1.81 -10.48
C ARG A 28 1.63 -1.46 -11.90
N LEU A 29 0.90 -0.35 -12.03
CA LEU A 29 0.43 0.13 -13.34
C LEU A 29 1.59 0.52 -14.26
N LEU A 30 2.64 1.15 -13.72
CA LEU A 30 3.85 1.46 -14.45
C LEU A 30 4.53 0.20 -15.01
N TRP A 31 4.70 -0.85 -14.20
CA TRP A 31 5.32 -2.09 -14.67
C TRP A 31 4.52 -2.76 -15.77
N ARG A 32 3.20 -2.82 -15.62
CA ARG A 32 2.30 -3.32 -16.66
C ARG A 32 2.40 -2.52 -17.96
N ALA A 33 2.45 -1.18 -17.86
CA ALA A 33 2.57 -0.32 -19.03
C ALA A 33 3.93 -0.51 -19.74
N LEU A 34 5.02 -0.64 -18.99
CA LEU A 34 6.35 -0.91 -19.54
C LEU A 34 6.43 -2.30 -20.18
N ASP A 35 5.81 -3.32 -19.57
CA ASP A 35 5.72 -4.66 -20.14
C ASP A 35 5.03 -4.62 -21.52
N ALA A 36 3.92 -3.90 -21.63
CA ALA A 36 3.18 -3.75 -22.88
C ALA A 36 3.91 -2.90 -23.94
N ALA A 37 4.68 -1.88 -23.52
CA ALA A 37 5.33 -0.93 -24.42
C ALA A 37 6.71 -1.40 -24.94
N ILE A 38 7.43 -2.25 -24.20
CA ILE A 38 8.80 -2.65 -24.55
C ILE A 38 8.79 -3.89 -25.46
N PRO A 39 9.37 -3.82 -26.68
CA PRO A 39 9.48 -4.95 -27.57
C PRO A 39 10.25 -6.12 -26.93
N THR A 40 9.81 -7.35 -27.17
CA THR A 40 10.41 -8.58 -26.63
C THR A 40 11.91 -8.74 -26.91
N ARG A 41 12.42 -8.14 -28.00
CA ARG A 41 13.87 -8.12 -28.31
C ARG A 41 14.69 -7.26 -27.35
N VAL A 42 14.10 -6.24 -26.72
CA VAL A 42 14.74 -5.35 -25.74
C VAL A 42 14.65 -5.92 -24.31
N ARG A 43 13.69 -6.80 -24.03
CA ARG A 43 13.49 -7.41 -22.70
C ARG A 43 14.68 -8.24 -22.19
N ARG A 44 15.52 -8.79 -23.07
CA ARG A 44 16.62 -9.70 -22.69
C ARG A 44 17.73 -9.04 -21.84
N THR A 45 17.77 -7.71 -21.77
CA THR A 45 18.76 -6.97 -20.96
C THR A 45 18.12 -6.14 -19.83
N GLY A 46 16.79 -6.23 -19.66
CA GLY A 46 16.02 -5.38 -18.74
C GLY A 46 15.54 -6.08 -17.46
N LEU A 47 14.96 -5.29 -16.56
CA LEU A 47 14.21 -5.77 -15.39
C LEU A 47 13.01 -6.62 -15.81
N ASP A 48 12.71 -7.68 -15.06
CA ASP A 48 11.50 -8.50 -15.25
C ASP A 48 10.26 -7.73 -14.75
N GLN A 49 9.56 -7.07 -15.68
CA GLN A 49 8.38 -6.26 -15.37
C GLN A 49 7.24 -7.10 -14.79
N THR A 50 7.08 -8.35 -15.22
CA THR A 50 6.03 -9.25 -14.72
C THR A 50 6.28 -9.58 -13.24
N ARG A 51 7.52 -9.90 -12.88
CA ARG A 51 7.89 -10.12 -11.48
C ARG A 51 7.74 -8.85 -10.64
N LEU A 52 8.09 -7.69 -11.17
CA LEU A 52 7.92 -6.41 -10.47
C LEU A 52 6.45 -6.03 -10.27
N GLU A 53 5.58 -6.34 -11.24
CA GLU A 53 4.13 -6.19 -11.10
C GLU A 53 3.59 -7.10 -9.99
N SER A 54 3.97 -8.39 -9.99
CA SER A 54 3.57 -9.35 -8.96
C SER A 54 4.00 -8.89 -7.56
N ARG A 55 5.25 -8.45 -7.42
CA ARG A 55 5.77 -7.91 -6.16
C ARG A 55 4.99 -6.68 -5.69
N ALA A 56 4.59 -5.79 -6.60
CA ALA A 56 3.77 -4.64 -6.24
C ALA A 56 2.36 -5.07 -5.77
N ALA A 57 1.77 -6.12 -6.35
CA ALA A 57 0.50 -6.68 -5.89
C ALA A 57 0.62 -7.24 -4.46
N GLU A 58 1.63 -8.06 -4.18
CA GLU A 58 1.90 -8.60 -2.84
C GLU A 58 2.14 -7.51 -1.79
N GLN A 59 2.87 -6.45 -2.17
CA GLN A 59 3.09 -5.30 -1.29
C GLN A 59 1.80 -4.56 -1.00
N PHE A 60 0.92 -4.40 -1.99
CA PHE A 60 -0.36 -3.74 -1.82
C PHE A 60 -1.25 -4.49 -0.83
N GLU A 61 -1.37 -5.81 -0.98
CA GLU A 61 -2.17 -6.66 -0.09
C GLU A 61 -1.71 -6.51 1.37
N ARG A 62 -0.40 -6.60 1.62
CA ARG A 62 0.16 -6.46 2.98
C ARG A 62 -0.08 -5.08 3.59
N VAL A 63 0.01 -4.02 2.78
CA VAL A 63 -0.21 -2.64 3.27
C VAL A 63 -1.70 -2.41 3.56
N GLU A 64 -2.60 -2.91 2.71
CA GLU A 64 -4.05 -2.79 2.92
C GLU A 64 -4.53 -3.62 4.11
N GLU A 65 -4.00 -4.83 4.32
CA GLU A 65 -4.27 -5.64 5.52
C GLU A 65 -3.90 -4.86 6.78
N ARG A 66 -2.69 -4.27 6.81
CA ARG A 66 -2.26 -3.45 7.94
C ARG A 66 -3.12 -2.19 8.12
N ALA A 67 -3.50 -1.52 7.02
CA ALA A 67 -4.36 -0.35 7.08
C ALA A 67 -5.73 -0.70 7.68
N PHE A 68 -6.29 -1.86 7.32
CA PHE A 68 -7.54 -2.36 7.87
C PHE A 68 -7.45 -2.63 9.38
N GLU A 69 -6.37 -3.25 9.85
CA GLU A 69 -6.14 -3.46 11.29
C GLU A 69 -6.10 -2.14 12.07
N ILE A 70 -5.42 -1.11 11.54
CA ILE A 70 -5.33 0.20 12.19
C ILE A 70 -6.68 0.90 12.18
N ALA A 71 -7.42 0.87 11.06
CA ALA A 71 -8.78 1.42 10.99
C ALA A 71 -9.70 0.79 12.06
N ARG A 72 -9.66 -0.54 12.22
CA ARG A 72 -10.42 -1.23 13.28
C ARG A 72 -10.07 -0.73 14.69
N LYS A 73 -8.79 -0.45 14.97
CA LYS A 73 -8.35 0.06 16.27
C LYS A 73 -8.89 1.47 16.53
N ILE A 74 -8.87 2.34 15.53
CA ILE A 74 -9.40 3.71 15.62
C ILE A 74 -10.89 3.66 15.95
N PHE A 75 -11.70 2.95 15.16
CA PHE A 75 -13.15 2.87 15.38
C PHE A 75 -13.51 2.19 16.70
N ALA A 76 -12.81 1.12 17.10
CA ALA A 76 -13.06 0.47 18.38
C ALA A 76 -12.70 1.37 19.57
N ALA A 77 -11.72 2.27 19.44
CA ALA A 77 -11.42 3.26 20.47
C ALA A 77 -12.50 4.32 20.59
N ASP A 78 -13.07 4.75 19.46
CA ASP A 78 -14.14 5.75 19.39
C ASP A 78 -15.44 5.23 20.02
N SER A 79 -15.82 3.97 19.72
CA SER A 79 -17.01 3.31 20.28
C SER A 79 -16.99 3.10 21.80
N ARG A 80 -15.82 3.19 22.46
CA ARG A 80 -15.68 3.08 23.93
C ARG A 80 -15.80 4.43 24.65
N CYS A 81 -15.91 5.53 23.91
CA CYS A 81 -16.08 6.88 24.43
C CYS A 81 -17.51 7.44 24.23
N SER A 82 -18.38 6.69 23.55
CA SER A 82 -19.83 6.96 23.45
C SER A 82 -20.61 6.16 24.49
#